data_AF-A0A1H0FU45-F1
#
_entry.id   AF-A0A1H0FU45-F1
#
_cell.length_a   1.000
_cell.length_b   1.000
_cell.length_c   1.000
_cell.angle_alpha   90.00
_cell.angle_beta   90.00
_cell.angle_gamma   90.00
#
_symmetry.space_group_name_H-M   'P 1'
#
loop_
_entity.id
_entity.type
_entity.pdbx_description
1 polymer ?
#
loop_
_entity_poly.entity_id
_entity_poly.type
_entity_poly.pdbx_seq_one_letter_code
_entity_poly.pdbx_strand_id
1 'polypeptide(L)'
;MKKVVLTVVTVMTFAMGFAETTPSHRMMFDRQPVSYDMSFDMHRLAVKLGLTFEQMETVEVIQNCFNNEVQEAATSRGLQRRHLIHQAVRKDAQQMRRVLNDEQFETYMTLLGTTLRNKGL
;
A
#
# COMPACT_ATOMS: atom_id res chain seq x y z
N MET A 1 -57.22 2.96 1.60
CA MET A 1 -56.53 4.02 0.84
C MET A 1 -55.97 5.06 1.79
N LYS A 2 -54.67 5.35 1.72
CA LYS A 2 -54.02 6.69 1.73
C LYS A 2 -52.63 6.66 2.40
N LYS A 3 -51.63 6.54 1.52
CA LYS A 3 -50.38 7.30 1.42
C LYS A 3 -49.41 7.24 2.62
N VAL A 4 -48.48 6.29 2.53
CA VAL A 4 -47.14 6.42 3.15
C VAL A 4 -46.32 7.31 2.21
N VAL A 5 -45.98 8.51 2.68
CA VAL A 5 -45.20 9.50 1.92
C VAL A 5 -43.74 9.07 1.96
N LEU A 6 -43.30 8.45 0.87
CA LEU A 6 -41.89 8.22 0.52
C LEU A 6 -41.34 9.54 -0.01
N THR A 7 -40.36 10.15 0.67
CA THR A 7 -39.76 11.41 0.19
C THR A 7 -38.27 11.48 0.52
N VAL A 8 -37.51 11.45 -0.58
CA VAL A 8 -36.16 12.02 -0.82
C VAL A 8 -34.96 11.26 -0.24
N VAL A 9 -34.39 10.42 -1.11
CA VAL A 9 -32.95 10.12 -1.14
C VAL A 9 -32.23 11.39 -1.59
N THR A 10 -31.51 12.02 -0.68
CA THR A 10 -30.54 13.07 -1.01
C THR A 10 -29.35 12.39 -1.69
N VAL A 11 -29.28 12.48 -3.02
CA VAL A 11 -28.07 12.10 -3.77
C VAL A 11 -27.02 13.16 -3.46
N MET A 12 -26.12 12.85 -2.54
CA MET A 12 -24.95 13.69 -2.29
C MET A 12 -23.95 13.41 -3.43
N THR A 13 -24.02 14.27 -4.44
CA THR A 13 -23.19 14.28 -5.64
C THR A 13 -21.70 14.30 -5.26
N PHE A 14 -20.94 13.30 -5.72
CA PHE A 14 -19.47 13.33 -5.69
C PHE A 14 -18.99 14.42 -6.66
N ALA A 15 -18.65 15.60 -6.14
CA ALA A 15 -17.96 16.62 -6.91
C ALA A 15 -16.46 16.29 -6.98
N MET A 16 -15.99 15.77 -8.12
CA MET A 16 -14.57 15.85 -8.49
C MET A 16 -14.24 17.31 -8.79
N GLY A 17 -13.27 17.88 -8.07
CA GLY A 17 -12.78 19.24 -8.31
C GLY A 17 -11.36 19.39 -7.83
N PHE A 18 -10.41 19.24 -8.75
CA PHE A 18 -9.06 19.79 -8.61
C PHE A 18 -9.16 21.31 -8.77
N ALA A 19 -8.93 22.08 -7.71
CA ALA A 19 -8.61 23.50 -7.81
C ALA A 19 -7.91 23.96 -6.52
N GLU A 20 -6.81 24.66 -6.73
CA GLU A 20 -5.87 25.15 -5.73
C GLU A 20 -6.41 26.33 -4.89
N THR A 21 -5.74 26.60 -3.77
CA THR A 21 -5.66 27.88 -3.01
C THR A 21 -6.84 28.30 -2.11
N THR A 22 -6.84 27.90 -0.83
CA THR A 22 -6.81 28.79 0.37
C THR A 22 -6.83 27.97 1.69
N PRO A 23 -6.19 28.44 2.79
CA PRO A 23 -5.92 27.62 3.96
C PRO A 23 -6.89 27.93 5.11
N SER A 24 -8.08 27.34 5.11
CA SER A 24 -8.97 27.45 6.28
C SER A 24 -10.13 26.47 6.16
N HIS A 25 -9.81 25.19 6.36
CA HIS A 25 -10.66 24.11 6.91
C HIS A 25 -9.87 22.81 6.70
N ARG A 26 -8.71 22.70 7.36
CA ARG A 26 -8.09 21.40 7.55
C ARG A 26 -9.01 20.65 8.50
N MET A 27 -9.92 19.87 7.92
CA MET A 27 -10.60 18.77 8.58
C MET A 27 -9.56 18.07 9.45
N MET A 28 -9.69 18.24 10.76
CA MET A 28 -9.01 17.43 11.75
C MET A 28 -9.64 16.04 11.71
N PHE A 29 -9.48 15.34 10.58
CA PHE A 29 -9.24 13.92 10.65
C PHE A 29 -7.79 13.85 11.10
N ASP A 30 -7.62 13.71 12.42
CA ASP A 30 -6.38 13.30 13.05
C ASP A 30 -5.96 12.00 12.36
N ARG A 31 -5.23 12.18 11.26
CA ARG A 31 -4.71 11.11 10.43
C ARG A 31 -3.61 10.55 11.31
N GLN A 32 -3.96 9.53 12.08
CA GLN A 32 -2.99 8.70 12.80
C GLN A 32 -1.73 8.63 11.95
N PRO A 33 -0.54 8.87 12.51
CA PRO A 33 0.69 8.78 11.74
C PRO A 33 0.67 7.42 11.04
N VAL A 34 0.41 7.41 9.73
CA VAL A 34 0.36 6.19 8.95
C VAL A 34 1.77 5.67 9.03
N SER A 35 2.00 4.64 9.84
CA SER A 35 3.26 3.95 9.88
C SER A 35 3.42 3.28 8.53
N TYR A 36 4.29 3.87 7.70
CA TYR A 36 4.70 3.33 6.41
C TYR A 36 5.70 2.18 6.55
N ASP A 37 5.82 1.61 7.75
CA ASP A 37 6.63 0.42 7.96
C ASP A 37 6.06 -0.74 7.13
N MET A 38 6.72 -1.06 6.03
CA MET A 38 6.37 -2.16 5.12
C MET A 38 7.13 -3.44 5.45
N SER A 39 7.80 -3.48 6.61
CA SER A 39 8.59 -4.63 7.02
C SER A 39 7.73 -5.88 7.12
N PHE A 40 8.07 -6.89 6.31
CA PHE A 40 7.55 -8.24 6.48
C PHE A 40 8.41 -8.97 7.51
N ASP A 41 7.77 -9.76 8.38
CA ASP A 41 8.48 -10.78 9.13
C ASP A 41 9.02 -11.81 8.13
N MET A 42 10.34 -11.81 7.95
CA MET A 42 11.03 -12.63 6.95
C MET A 42 10.80 -14.13 7.19
N HIS A 43 10.69 -14.56 8.45
CA HIS A 43 10.38 -15.96 8.75
C HIS A 43 8.97 -16.31 8.27
N ARG A 44 7.98 -15.46 8.53
CA ARG A 44 6.61 -15.69 8.08
C ARG A 44 6.50 -15.65 6.56
N LEU A 45 7.20 -14.71 5.92
CA LEU A 45 7.25 -14.61 4.47
C LEU A 45 7.86 -15.87 3.87
N ALA A 46 8.99 -16.35 4.41
CA ALA A 46 9.65 -17.56 3.94
C ALA A 46 8.77 -18.80 4.07
N VAL A 47 8.08 -18.97 5.20
CA VAL A 47 7.14 -20.09 5.41
C VAL A 47 5.95 -19.98 4.47
N LYS A 48 5.39 -18.79 4.31
CA LYS A 48 4.19 -18.57 3.49
C LYS A 48 4.45 -18.80 2.01
N LEU A 49 5.66 -18.47 1.55
CA LEU A 49 6.10 -18.68 0.17
C LEU A 49 6.78 -20.04 -0.04
N GLY A 50 7.02 -20.84 1.01
CA GLY A 50 7.77 -22.08 0.90
C GLY A 50 9.13 -21.88 0.24
N LEU A 51 9.89 -20.87 0.69
CA LEU A 51 11.18 -20.53 0.09
C LEU A 51 12.21 -21.64 0.34
N THR A 52 13.03 -21.90 -0.67
CA THR A 52 14.26 -22.68 -0.47
C THR A 52 15.29 -21.87 0.31
N PHE A 53 16.27 -22.55 0.90
CA PHE A 53 17.36 -21.88 1.63
C PHE A 53 18.10 -20.85 0.76
N GLU A 54 18.33 -21.17 -0.52
CA GLU A 54 18.97 -20.25 -1.49
C GLU A 54 18.10 -19.03 -1.81
N GLN A 55 16.78 -19.23 -1.95
CA GLN A 55 15.84 -18.13 -2.17
C GLN A 55 15.78 -17.21 -0.95
N MET A 56 15.85 -17.75 0.27
CA MET A 56 15.73 -16.97 1.50
C MET A 56 16.76 -15.84 1.58
N GLU A 57 18.04 -16.12 1.32
CA GLU A 57 19.10 -15.10 1.36
C GLU A 57 18.80 -13.96 0.38
N THR A 58 18.42 -14.30 -0.85
CA THR A 58 18.16 -13.29 -1.88
C THR A 58 16.89 -12.50 -1.58
N VAL A 59 15.84 -13.16 -1.11
CA VAL A 59 14.57 -12.51 -0.71
C VAL A 59 14.79 -11.57 0.47
N GLU A 60 15.62 -11.94 1.45
CA GLU A 60 15.96 -11.09 2.58
C GLU A 60 16.65 -9.81 2.13
N VAL A 61 17.61 -9.91 1.22
CA VAL A 61 18.29 -8.75 0.63
C VAL A 61 17.29 -7.83 -0.09
N ILE A 62 16.39 -8.40 -0.90
CA ILE A 62 15.37 -7.62 -1.62
C ILE A 62 14.43 -6.91 -0.64
N GLN A 63 13.93 -7.60 0.39
CA GLN A 63 13.03 -7.02 1.39
C GLN A 63 13.71 -5.92 2.22
N ASN A 64 14.99 -6.11 2.59
CA ASN A 64 15.76 -5.08 3.27
C ASN A 64 15.92 -3.82 2.41
N CYS A 65 16.21 -3.98 1.12
CA CYS A 65 16.25 -2.86 0.18
C CYS A 65 14.88 -2.17 0.07
N PHE A 66 13.81 -2.93 -0.09
CA PHE A 66 12.44 -2.41 -0.18
C PHE A 66 12.04 -1.61 1.07
N ASN A 67 12.33 -2.15 2.26
CA ASN A 67 12.05 -1.48 3.53
C ASN A 67 12.82 -0.16 3.65
N ASN A 68 14.09 -0.13 3.26
CA ASN A 68 14.89 1.09 3.27
C ASN A 68 14.32 2.15 2.31
N GLU A 69 13.92 1.76 1.09
CA GLU A 69 13.32 2.67 0.11
C GLU A 69 11.98 3.24 0.59
N VAL A 70 11.14 2.41 1.22
CA VAL A 70 9.86 2.87 1.78
C VAL A 70 10.09 3.77 3.00
N GLN A 71 11.05 3.46 3.86
CA GLN A 71 11.41 4.32 5.00
C GLN A 71 11.92 5.68 4.53
N GLU A 72 12.77 5.70 3.50
CA GLU A 72 13.23 6.94 2.87
C GLU A 72 12.05 7.71 2.26
N ALA A 73 11.17 7.03 1.53
CA ALA A 73 9.95 7.62 0.97
C ALA A 73 9.02 8.19 2.05
N ALA A 74 8.97 7.58 3.24
CA ALA A 74 8.14 8.05 4.35
C ALA A 74 8.54 9.44 4.86
N THR A 75 9.80 9.86 4.65
CA THR A 75 10.27 11.22 4.95
C THR A 75 9.69 12.28 4.00
N SER A 76 9.25 11.86 2.81
CA SER A 76 8.60 12.74 1.83
C SER A 76 7.12 13.00 2.18
N ARG A 77 6.52 14.00 1.51
CA ARG A 77 5.13 14.43 1.78
C ARG A 77 4.21 14.24 0.57
N GLY A 78 2.93 14.04 0.86
CA GLY A 78 1.85 14.09 -0.13
C GLY A 78 2.06 13.13 -1.32
N LEU A 79 1.92 13.68 -2.53
CA LEU A 79 2.02 12.92 -3.79
C LEU A 79 3.41 12.35 -4.04
N GLN A 80 4.47 13.06 -3.64
CA GLN A 80 5.85 12.60 -3.81
C GLN A 80 6.10 11.31 -3.02
N ARG A 81 5.65 11.25 -1.76
CA ARG A 81 5.74 10.02 -0.96
C ARG A 81 5.03 8.85 -1.64
N ARG A 82 3.80 9.06 -2.12
CA ARG A 82 3.05 8.00 -2.82
C ARG A 82 3.80 7.52 -4.05
N HIS A 83 4.34 8.44 -4.84
CA HIS A 83 5.12 8.10 -6.03
C HIS A 83 6.34 7.24 -5.70
N LEU A 84 7.13 7.64 -4.69
CA LEU A 84 8.31 6.90 -4.25
C LEU A 84 7.96 5.51 -3.72
N ILE A 85 6.89 5.39 -2.93
CA ILE A 85 6.41 4.07 -2.46
C ILE A 85 5.96 3.19 -3.63
N HIS A 86 5.22 3.72 -4.60
CA HIS A 86 4.83 2.94 -5.78
C HIS A 86 6.03 2.53 -6.63
N GLN A 87 7.08 3.36 -6.69
CA GLN A 87 8.33 3.02 -7.36
C GLN A 87 9.05 1.88 -6.64
N ALA A 88 9.16 1.95 -5.31
CA ALA A 88 9.75 0.89 -4.49
C ALA A 88 8.99 -0.44 -4.64
N VAL A 89 7.65 -0.41 -4.60
CA VAL A 89 6.79 -1.58 -4.81
C VAL A 89 7.03 -2.23 -6.17
N ARG A 90 7.15 -1.43 -7.24
CA ARG A 90 7.42 -1.95 -8.59
C ARG A 90 8.79 -2.60 -8.67
N LYS A 91 9.81 -1.96 -8.09
CA LYS A 91 11.18 -2.47 -8.09
C LYS A 91 11.28 -3.78 -7.32
N ASP A 92 10.70 -3.83 -6.11
CA ASP A 92 10.63 -5.03 -5.29
C ASP A 92 9.93 -6.19 -6.03
N ALA A 93 8.75 -5.94 -6.62
CA ALA A 93 8.05 -6.96 -7.41
C ALA A 93 8.89 -7.48 -8.59
N GLN A 94 9.59 -6.59 -9.30
CA GLN A 94 10.50 -6.99 -10.38
C GLN A 94 11.67 -7.85 -9.89
N GLN A 95 12.25 -7.53 -8.73
CA GLN A 95 13.35 -8.30 -8.16
C GLN A 95 12.85 -9.66 -7.64
N MET A 96 11.72 -9.69 -6.94
CA MET A 96 11.10 -10.93 -6.46
C MET A 96 10.76 -11.89 -7.59
N ARG A 97 10.26 -11.39 -8.73
CA ARG A 97 9.96 -12.22 -9.90
C ARG A 97 11.17 -12.97 -10.47
N ARG A 98 12.39 -12.49 -10.23
CA ARG A 98 13.63 -13.15 -10.68
C ARG A 98 14.05 -14.29 -9.77
N VAL A 99 13.53 -14.34 -8.55
CA VAL A 99 13.93 -15.28 -7.49
C VAL A 99 12.84 -16.32 -7.25
N LEU A 100 11.59 -15.89 -7.27
CA LEU A 100 10.42 -16.71 -6.99
C LEU A 100 9.92 -17.42 -8.25
N ASN A 101 9.39 -18.63 -8.07
CA ASN A 101 8.60 -19.30 -9.11
C ASN A 101 7.21 -18.66 -9.24
N ASP A 102 6.40 -19.11 -10.20
CA ASP A 102 5.08 -18.55 -10.47
C ASP A 102 4.14 -18.58 -9.27
N GLU A 103 4.00 -19.72 -8.60
CA GLU A 103 3.10 -19.89 -7.45
C GLU A 103 3.53 -19.02 -6.26
N GLN A 104 4.84 -18.98 -6.00
CA GLN A 104 5.44 -18.14 -4.98
C GLN A 104 5.21 -16.65 -5.28
N PHE A 105 5.40 -16.24 -6.53
CA PHE A 105 5.24 -14.86 -6.95
C PHE A 105 3.78 -14.38 -6.86
N GLU A 106 2.82 -15.20 -7.29
CA GLU A 106 1.39 -14.88 -7.16
C GLU A 106 0.96 -14.75 -5.69
N THR A 107 1.44 -15.65 -4.84
CA THR A 107 1.22 -15.58 -3.39
C THR A 107 1.83 -14.30 -2.81
N TYR A 108 3.06 -13.97 -3.22
CA TYR A 108 3.75 -12.75 -2.81
C TYR A 108 2.97 -11.49 -3.20
N MET A 109 2.49 -11.40 -4.45
CA MET A 109 1.70 -10.26 -4.91
C MET A 109 0.38 -10.11 -4.17
N THR A 110 -0.26 -11.21 -3.81
CA THR A 110 -1.48 -11.19 -2.98
C THR A 110 -1.20 -10.63 -1.58
N LEU A 111 -0.08 -11.03 -0.97
CA LEU A 111 0.34 -10.52 0.34
C LEU A 111 0.69 -9.03 0.25
N LEU A 112 1.52 -8.64 -0.72
CA LEU A 112 1.93 -7.25 -0.92
C LEU A 112 0.73 -6.33 -1.17
N GLY A 113 -0.18 -6.74 -2.06
CA GLY A 113 -1.40 -5.99 -2.35
C GLY A 113 -2.30 -5.83 -1.12
N THR A 114 -2.41 -6.88 -0.30
CA THR A 114 -3.17 -6.81 0.96
C THR A 114 -2.51 -5.86 1.96
N THR A 115 -1.19 -5.92 2.11
CA THR A 115 -0.41 -5.03 2.98
C THR A 115 -0.54 -3.57 2.56
N LEU A 116 -0.43 -3.27 1.26
CA LEU A 116 -0.59 -1.93 0.71
C LEU A 116 -1.99 -1.37 0.97
N ARG A 117 -3.03 -2.17 0.66
CA ARG A 117 -4.43 -1.78 0.89
C ARG A 117 -4.71 -1.50 2.37
N ASN A 118 -4.19 -2.33 3.28
CA ASN A 118 -4.33 -2.13 4.73
C ASN A 118 -3.64 -0.85 5.22
N LYS A 119 -2.68 -0.31 4.47
CA LYS A 119 -1.97 0.95 4.77
C LYS A 119 -2.50 2.16 3.98
N GLY A 120 -3.58 1.98 3.20
CA GLY A 120 -4.20 3.04 2.41
C GLY A 120 -3.36 3.49 1.21
N LEU A 121 -2.54 2.59 0.66
CA LEU A 121 -1.71 2.78 -0.53
C LEU A 121 -2.34 2.15 -1.77
#